data_AF-A0A2U3CFL3-F1
#
_entry.id   AF-A0A2U3CFL3-F1
#
_cell.length_a   1.000
_cell.length_b   1.000
_cell.length_c   1.000
_cell.angle_alpha   90.00
_cell.angle_beta   90.00
_cell.angle_gamma   90.00
#
_symmetry.space_group_name_H-M   'P 1'
#
loop_
_entity.id
_entity.type
_entity.pdbx_description
1 polymer ?
#
loop_
_entity_poly.entity_id
_entity_poly.type
_entity_poly.pdbx_seq_one_letter_code
_entity_poly.pdbx_strand_id
1 'polypeptide(L)'
;MGLKARFVKKMLSTVGKRDFQQLIDKEEQLTQVTNTYQSVEDSPKRFEIVFEAIEYPADKLKLFSSLRTMKKIPSIIRNITKSLTSINNNPKEPKDMINDDFLQRFEEYAKSLNVASVGYTKLPSKLIFKEKAVLNNNAIVLTMEMDREKIEQAPSDKTATMIMKTYDELGKASNKLTEFIREHGYSAQAGHPLGGLVLYPPLAESADLGYRGKHGLIITPEHGSRVRLTAIYTNIQNLPFAEKNQYTKVQEFCEKCFRCVRKCPGFAIRDYPIQNENGLLTHIINKNCFPVFLEYHGCSICLKECPFSRVKYSKLMKQFNTQSLDPDLV
;
A
#
# COMPACT_ATOMS: atom_id res chain seq x y z
N MET A 1 -18.72 22.87 -19.16
CA MET A 1 -18.44 21.66 -18.36
C MET A 1 -19.32 20.52 -18.85
N GLY A 2 -18.76 19.42 -19.37
CA GLY A 2 -19.56 18.32 -19.92
C GLY A 2 -20.42 17.61 -18.87
N LEU A 3 -21.57 17.06 -19.28
CA LEU A 3 -22.57 16.41 -18.41
C LEU A 3 -21.94 15.34 -17.49
N LYS A 4 -20.99 14.57 -18.03
CA LYS A 4 -20.27 13.49 -17.33
C LYS A 4 -19.40 14.01 -16.18
N ALA A 5 -18.71 15.14 -16.35
CA ALA A 5 -17.88 15.73 -15.31
C ALA A 5 -18.72 16.30 -14.15
N ARG A 6 -19.87 16.92 -14.46
CA ARG A 6 -20.84 17.36 -13.45
C ARG A 6 -21.38 16.21 -12.61
N PHE A 7 -21.70 15.09 -13.26
CA PHE A 7 -22.18 13.89 -12.57
C PHE A 7 -21.13 13.28 -11.64
N VAL A 8 -19.89 13.11 -12.10
CA VAL A 8 -18.78 12.58 -11.28
C VAL A 8 -18.53 13.48 -10.07
N LYS A 9 -18.49 14.81 -10.25
CA LYS A 9 -18.29 15.74 -9.12
C LYS A 9 -19.42 15.60 -8.10
N LYS A 10 -20.67 15.61 -8.56
CA LYS A 10 -21.84 15.49 -7.67
C LYS A 10 -21.82 14.16 -6.91
N MET A 11 -21.47 13.05 -7.58
CA MET A 11 -21.36 11.73 -6.97
C MET A 11 -20.26 11.68 -5.89
N LEU A 12 -19.08 12.23 -6.17
CA LEU A 12 -17.99 12.33 -5.20
C LEU A 12 -18.35 13.23 -4.02
N SER A 13 -18.96 14.39 -4.27
CA SER A 13 -19.28 15.36 -3.23
C SER A 13 -20.44 14.96 -2.32
N THR A 14 -21.35 14.08 -2.77
CA THR A 14 -22.49 13.63 -1.96
C THR A 14 -22.28 12.21 -1.44
N VAL A 15 -22.38 11.21 -2.32
CA VAL A 15 -22.35 9.79 -1.97
C VAL A 15 -20.95 9.39 -1.54
N GLY A 16 -19.93 9.73 -2.34
CA GLY A 16 -18.54 9.43 -2.02
C GLY A 16 -18.11 10.04 -0.69
N LYS A 17 -18.39 11.33 -0.47
CA LYS A 17 -18.07 12.04 0.77
C LYS A 17 -18.76 11.40 1.98
N ARG A 18 -20.06 11.12 1.90
CA ARG A 18 -20.82 10.53 3.02
C ARG A 18 -20.32 9.13 3.37
N ASP A 19 -20.20 8.26 2.38
CA ASP A 19 -19.78 6.87 2.61
C ASP A 19 -18.32 6.81 3.11
N PHE A 20 -17.47 7.73 2.65
CA PHE A 20 -16.09 7.87 3.14
C PHE A 20 -16.02 8.45 4.55
N GLN A 21 -16.86 9.43 4.89
CA GLN A 21 -16.96 9.96 6.25
C GLN A 21 -17.35 8.84 7.23
N GLN A 22 -18.33 8.01 6.88
CA GLN A 22 -18.72 6.86 7.72
C GLN A 22 -17.57 5.86 7.94
N LEU A 23 -16.67 5.71 6.96
CA LEU A 23 -15.47 4.90 7.14
C LEU A 23 -14.50 5.56 8.13
N ILE A 24 -14.27 6.86 8.00
CA ILE A 24 -13.42 7.63 8.94
C ILE A 24 -13.96 7.55 10.36
N ASP A 25 -15.27 7.74 10.55
CA ASP A 25 -15.91 7.64 11.87
C ASP A 25 -15.67 6.25 12.49
N LYS A 26 -15.69 5.18 11.69
CA LYS A 26 -15.36 3.81 12.14
C LYS A 26 -13.89 3.62 12.49
N GLU A 27 -12.99 4.29 11.76
CA GLU A 27 -11.57 4.27 12.10
C GLU A 27 -11.30 5.04 13.39
N GLU A 28 -11.97 6.17 13.60
CA GLU A 28 -11.89 6.95 14.83
C GLU A 28 -12.44 6.17 16.02
N GLN A 29 -13.50 5.38 15.86
CA GLN A 29 -14.00 4.50 16.90
C GLN A 29 -12.93 3.51 17.41
N LEU A 30 -11.99 3.07 16.57
CA LEU A 30 -10.87 2.22 17.02
C LEU A 30 -9.98 2.92 18.04
N THR A 31 -9.84 4.24 17.97
CA THR A 31 -9.04 5.01 18.94
C THR A 31 -9.63 4.96 20.35
N GLN A 32 -10.93 4.68 20.44
CA GLN A 32 -11.68 4.60 21.71
C GLN A 32 -11.73 3.19 22.28
N VAL A 33 -11.26 2.18 21.54
CA VAL A 33 -11.19 0.79 22.02
C VAL A 33 -10.02 0.65 22.98
N THR A 34 -10.27 0.01 24.13
CA THR A 34 -9.24 -0.25 25.15
C THR A 34 -8.13 -1.16 24.61
N ASN A 35 -6.91 -0.97 25.09
CA ASN A 35 -5.72 -1.78 24.73
C ASN A 35 -5.36 -1.79 23.24
N THR A 36 -5.68 -0.71 22.51
CA THR A 36 -5.21 -0.50 21.14
C THR A 36 -3.84 0.17 21.11
N TYR A 37 -3.10 -0.07 20.04
CA TYR A 37 -1.85 0.63 19.72
C TYR A 37 -2.19 1.91 18.96
N GLN A 38 -1.90 3.04 19.57
CA GLN A 38 -2.22 4.37 19.08
C GLN A 38 -1.06 4.97 18.27
N SER A 39 -1.38 5.92 17.39
CA SER A 39 -0.39 6.82 16.81
C SER A 39 0.37 7.62 17.89
N VAL A 40 1.57 8.07 17.58
CA VAL A 40 2.40 8.93 18.45
C VAL A 40 2.49 10.35 17.88
N GLU A 41 3.08 11.28 18.62
CA GLU A 41 3.20 12.69 18.20
C GLU A 41 3.84 12.85 16.80
N ASP A 42 4.90 12.08 16.56
CA ASP A 42 5.64 12.03 15.30
C ASP A 42 5.04 11.06 14.28
N SER A 43 3.77 10.66 14.40
CA SER A 43 3.13 9.85 13.38
C SER A 43 2.88 10.66 12.09
N PRO A 44 2.93 10.04 10.89
CA PRO A 44 2.54 10.71 9.65
C PRO A 44 1.05 11.07 9.63
N LYS A 45 0.70 12.16 8.96
CA LYS A 45 -0.70 12.42 8.56
C LYS A 45 -1.05 11.57 7.34
N ARG A 46 -2.25 10.98 7.32
CA ARG A 46 -2.74 10.25 6.15
C ARG A 46 -3.19 11.24 5.08
N PHE A 47 -2.84 10.99 3.82
CA PHE A 47 -3.29 11.79 2.69
C PHE A 47 -4.64 11.24 2.18
N GLU A 48 -5.72 11.99 2.40
CA GLU A 48 -7.08 11.55 2.12
C GLU A 48 -7.50 11.82 0.67
N ILE A 49 -7.16 10.89 -0.23
CA ILE A 49 -7.37 11.01 -1.68
C ILE A 49 -8.79 11.45 -2.07
N VAL A 50 -9.83 10.96 -1.38
CA VAL A 50 -11.23 11.27 -1.71
C VAL A 50 -11.54 12.75 -1.43
N PHE A 51 -11.14 13.29 -0.28
CA PHE A 51 -11.37 14.69 0.06
C PHE A 51 -10.55 15.61 -0.83
N GLU A 52 -9.28 15.27 -1.05
CA GLU A 52 -8.38 16.01 -1.93
C GLU A 52 -8.90 16.05 -3.38
N ALA A 53 -9.52 14.96 -3.85
CA ALA A 53 -10.12 14.91 -5.18
C ALA A 53 -11.42 15.73 -5.31
N ILE A 54 -12.17 15.94 -4.23
CA ILE A 54 -13.42 16.74 -4.25
C ILE A 54 -13.10 18.22 -4.53
N GLU A 55 -11.97 18.70 -4.04
CA GLU A 55 -11.51 20.09 -4.23
C GLU A 55 -10.96 20.33 -5.65
N TYR A 56 -10.66 19.26 -6.40
CA TYR A 56 -10.07 19.36 -7.73
C TYR A 56 -11.11 19.64 -8.85
N PRO A 57 -10.74 20.34 -9.93
CA PRO A 57 -11.65 20.57 -11.07
C PRO A 57 -12.14 19.27 -11.70
N ALA A 58 -13.46 19.15 -11.91
CA ALA A 58 -14.08 17.87 -12.29
C ALA A 58 -13.76 17.40 -13.71
N ASP A 59 -13.52 18.32 -14.62
CA ASP A 59 -13.07 18.06 -15.98
C ASP A 59 -11.66 17.43 -16.03
N LYS A 60 -10.90 17.54 -14.94
CA LYS A 60 -9.56 16.98 -14.77
C LYS A 60 -9.53 15.63 -14.04
N LEU A 61 -10.65 15.14 -13.52
CA LEU A 61 -10.75 13.88 -12.77
C LEU A 61 -10.82 12.64 -13.68
N LYS A 62 -9.78 12.39 -14.49
CA LYS A 62 -9.75 11.22 -15.39
C LYS A 62 -9.68 9.89 -14.66
N LEU A 63 -9.14 9.85 -13.43
CA LEU A 63 -9.13 8.64 -12.59
C LEU A 63 -10.53 8.02 -12.40
N PHE A 64 -11.56 8.85 -12.26
CA PHE A 64 -12.95 8.41 -12.05
C PHE A 64 -13.79 8.37 -13.35
N SER A 65 -13.15 8.60 -14.50
CA SER A 65 -13.87 8.75 -15.78
C SER A 65 -14.29 7.43 -16.43
N SER A 66 -13.75 6.29 -15.97
CA SER A 66 -14.02 4.96 -16.53
C SER A 66 -14.97 4.15 -15.67
N LEU A 67 -16.07 3.70 -16.29
CA LEU A 67 -17.04 2.81 -15.64
C LEU A 67 -16.40 1.50 -15.17
N ARG A 68 -15.34 1.02 -15.85
CA ARG A 68 -14.64 -0.22 -15.47
C ARG A 68 -13.91 -0.08 -14.14
N THR A 69 -13.23 1.06 -13.95
CA THR A 69 -12.59 1.43 -12.68
C THR A 69 -13.62 1.55 -11.55
N MET A 70 -14.77 2.20 -11.83
CA MET A 70 -15.82 2.41 -10.83
C MET A 70 -16.52 1.11 -10.37
N LYS A 71 -16.59 0.06 -11.21
CA LYS A 71 -17.23 -1.23 -10.87
C LYS A 71 -16.62 -1.92 -9.64
N LYS A 72 -15.37 -1.63 -9.29
CA LYS A 72 -14.69 -2.24 -8.14
C LYS A 72 -14.94 -1.52 -6.82
N ILE A 73 -15.37 -0.25 -6.87
CA ILE A 73 -15.53 0.60 -5.68
C ILE A 73 -16.49 0.00 -4.64
N PRO A 74 -17.69 -0.51 -4.99
CA PRO A 74 -18.59 -1.08 -3.98
C PRO A 74 -17.98 -2.28 -3.23
N SER A 75 -17.25 -3.13 -3.96
CA SER A 75 -16.56 -4.28 -3.35
C SER A 75 -15.41 -3.83 -2.46
N ILE A 76 -14.66 -2.80 -2.88
CA ILE A 76 -13.58 -2.20 -2.06
C ILE A 76 -14.15 -1.61 -0.77
N ILE A 77 -15.17 -0.75 -0.86
CA ILE A 77 -15.81 -0.13 0.31
C ILE A 77 -16.30 -1.21 1.27
N ARG A 78 -16.99 -2.25 0.77
CA ARG A 78 -17.44 -3.38 1.60
C ARG A 78 -16.28 -4.08 2.32
N ASN A 79 -15.14 -4.26 1.67
CA ASN A 79 -13.97 -4.92 2.29
C ASN A 79 -13.23 -4.00 3.27
N ILE A 80 -13.20 -2.69 3.06
CA ILE A 80 -12.72 -1.71 4.07
C ILE A 80 -13.65 -1.76 5.29
N THR A 81 -14.97 -1.73 5.10
CA THR A 81 -15.91 -1.85 6.21
C THR A 81 -15.74 -3.18 6.94
N LYS A 82 -15.55 -4.31 6.24
CA LYS A 82 -15.27 -5.61 6.86
C LYS A 82 -13.97 -5.57 7.68
N SER A 83 -12.91 -4.92 7.21
CA SER A 83 -11.64 -4.85 7.94
C SER A 83 -11.76 -4.07 9.26
N LEU A 84 -12.64 -3.08 9.32
CA LEU A 84 -12.91 -2.28 10.53
C LEU A 84 -13.94 -2.93 11.46
N THR A 85 -14.98 -3.55 10.93
CA THR A 85 -16.10 -4.08 11.75
C THR A 85 -15.89 -5.50 12.23
N SER A 86 -15.14 -6.32 11.50
CA SER A 86 -14.90 -7.72 11.88
C SER A 86 -13.98 -7.87 13.08
N ILE A 87 -13.39 -6.78 13.59
CA ILE A 87 -12.61 -6.77 14.84
C ILE A 87 -13.38 -7.38 16.02
N ASN A 88 -14.71 -7.27 16.00
CA ASN A 88 -15.58 -7.82 17.04
C ASN A 88 -15.66 -9.35 17.02
N ASN A 89 -15.14 -9.98 15.96
CA ASN A 89 -15.08 -11.43 15.81
C ASN A 89 -13.76 -12.01 16.37
N ASN A 90 -12.91 -11.20 17.01
CA ASN A 90 -11.71 -11.71 17.66
C ASN A 90 -12.09 -12.63 18.85
N PRO A 91 -11.30 -13.68 19.11
CA PRO A 91 -11.47 -14.51 20.31
C PRO A 91 -11.44 -13.66 21.58
N LYS A 92 -12.29 -13.98 22.57
CA LYS A 92 -12.30 -13.27 23.87
C LYS A 92 -10.98 -13.47 24.63
N GLU A 93 -10.40 -14.66 24.51
CA GLU A 93 -9.12 -15.05 25.11
C GLU A 93 -8.22 -15.58 23.98
N PRO A 94 -7.53 -14.68 23.26
CA PRO A 94 -6.71 -15.09 22.12
C PRO A 94 -5.43 -15.77 22.58
N LYS A 95 -5.10 -16.90 21.94
CA LYS A 95 -3.74 -17.48 21.98
C LYS A 95 -2.75 -16.48 21.38
N ASP A 96 -1.48 -16.62 21.71
CA ASP A 96 -0.41 -15.73 21.24
C ASP A 96 0.81 -16.47 20.68
N MET A 97 0.83 -17.80 20.76
CA MET A 97 1.90 -18.65 20.24
C MET A 97 1.36 -19.61 19.19
N ILE A 98 1.91 -19.53 17.98
CA ILE A 98 1.61 -20.47 16.89
C ILE A 98 2.34 -21.80 17.09
N ASN A 99 1.75 -22.87 16.55
CA ASN A 99 2.41 -24.17 16.41
C ASN A 99 3.17 -24.28 15.08
N ASP A 100 3.94 -25.36 14.93
CA ASP A 100 4.86 -25.55 13.81
C ASP A 100 4.17 -25.60 12.42
N ASP A 101 2.91 -26.01 12.36
CA ASP A 101 2.14 -26.19 11.13
C ASP A 101 1.40 -24.91 10.68
N PHE A 102 1.17 -23.97 11.60
CA PHE A 102 0.32 -22.80 11.33
C PHE A 102 0.86 -21.92 10.20
N LEU A 103 2.16 -21.60 10.21
CA LEU A 103 2.76 -20.72 9.20
C LEU A 103 2.69 -21.34 7.81
N GLN A 104 3.01 -22.63 7.71
CA GLN A 104 2.95 -23.34 6.43
C GLN A 104 1.55 -23.24 5.83
N ARG A 105 0.51 -23.58 6.61
CA ARG A 105 -0.88 -23.51 6.13
C ARG A 105 -1.34 -22.09 5.84
N PHE A 106 -0.91 -21.12 6.65
CA PHE A 106 -1.20 -19.71 6.41
C PHE A 106 -0.60 -19.23 5.08
N GLU A 107 0.66 -19.53 4.82
CA GLU A 107 1.36 -19.13 3.60
C GLU A 107 0.83 -19.86 2.37
N GLU A 108 0.50 -21.15 2.48
CA GLU A 108 -0.18 -21.91 1.42
C GLU A 108 -1.54 -21.30 1.08
N TYR A 109 -2.32 -20.91 2.10
CA TYR A 109 -3.59 -20.22 1.87
C TYR A 109 -3.37 -18.84 1.25
N ALA A 110 -2.39 -18.06 1.72
CA ALA A 110 -2.05 -16.76 1.15
C ALA A 110 -1.67 -16.89 -0.34
N LYS A 111 -0.86 -17.89 -0.70
CA LYS A 111 -0.49 -18.19 -2.07
C LYS A 111 -1.70 -18.54 -2.93
N SER A 112 -2.64 -19.34 -2.42
CA SER A 112 -3.90 -19.66 -3.12
C SER A 112 -4.77 -18.43 -3.41
N LEU A 113 -4.56 -17.34 -2.65
CA LEU A 113 -5.26 -16.07 -2.79
C LEU A 113 -4.50 -15.04 -3.65
N ASN A 114 -3.46 -15.49 -4.37
CA ASN A 114 -2.57 -14.66 -5.19
C ASN A 114 -1.75 -13.63 -4.39
N VAL A 115 -1.48 -13.87 -3.11
CA VAL A 115 -0.45 -13.13 -2.38
C VAL A 115 0.91 -13.53 -2.94
N ALA A 116 1.70 -12.55 -3.36
CA ALA A 116 3.00 -12.75 -3.99
C ALA A 116 4.13 -12.94 -2.97
N SER A 117 4.04 -12.28 -1.82
CA SER A 117 5.02 -12.41 -0.74
C SER A 117 4.39 -12.11 0.61
N VAL A 118 4.88 -12.80 1.64
CA VAL A 118 4.49 -12.63 3.04
C VAL A 118 5.75 -12.25 3.82
N GLY A 119 5.64 -11.22 4.66
CA GLY A 119 6.73 -10.77 5.52
C GLY A 119 6.21 -10.48 6.92
N TYR A 120 7.09 -10.59 7.90
CA TYR A 120 6.72 -10.52 9.32
C TYR A 120 7.57 -9.47 10.02
N THR A 121 6.93 -8.56 10.76
CA THR A 121 7.62 -7.51 11.51
C THR A 121 6.83 -7.09 12.73
N LYS A 122 7.50 -6.44 13.68
CA LYS A 122 6.82 -5.55 14.63
C LYS A 122 6.40 -4.27 13.92
N LEU A 123 5.27 -3.71 14.34
CA LEU A 123 4.72 -2.42 13.90
C LEU A 123 5.16 -1.34 14.90
N PRO A 124 6.08 -0.45 14.51
CA PRO A 124 6.36 0.74 15.30
C PRO A 124 5.14 1.66 15.30
N SER A 125 4.72 2.16 16.47
CA SER A 125 3.58 3.09 16.58
C SER A 125 3.74 4.34 15.72
N LYS A 126 4.98 4.77 15.45
CA LYS A 126 5.32 5.86 14.53
C LYS A 126 4.84 5.66 13.09
N LEU A 127 4.56 4.42 12.68
CA LEU A 127 4.02 4.15 11.34
C LEU A 127 2.48 4.17 11.30
N ILE A 128 1.80 4.15 12.45
CA ILE A 128 0.36 4.34 12.54
C ILE A 128 0.06 5.80 12.22
N PHE A 129 -0.88 6.08 11.32
CA PHE A 129 -1.21 7.46 10.96
C PHE A 129 -1.81 8.23 12.15
N LYS A 130 -1.59 9.54 12.23
CA LYS A 130 -2.14 10.40 13.30
C LYS A 130 -3.65 10.16 13.49
N GLU A 131 -4.08 10.11 14.74
CA GLU A 131 -5.47 9.92 15.14
C GLU A 131 -6.06 8.56 14.67
N LYS A 132 -5.19 7.58 14.44
CA LYS A 132 -5.57 6.19 14.13
C LYS A 132 -4.98 5.24 15.17
N ALA A 133 -5.60 4.08 15.28
CA ALA A 133 -5.17 3.00 16.15
C ALA A 133 -5.34 1.64 15.48
N VAL A 134 -4.56 0.65 15.94
CA VAL A 134 -4.70 -0.76 15.55
C VAL A 134 -4.76 -1.65 16.79
N LEU A 135 -5.32 -2.85 16.67
CA LEU A 135 -5.50 -3.76 17.79
C LEU A 135 -4.19 -4.34 18.32
N ASN A 136 -3.23 -4.61 17.44
CA ASN A 136 -2.00 -5.32 17.79
C ASN A 136 -0.78 -4.69 17.11
N ASN A 137 0.42 -4.94 17.67
CA ASN A 137 1.68 -4.40 17.15
C ASN A 137 2.58 -5.43 16.44
N ASN A 138 2.17 -6.68 16.24
CA ASN A 138 2.85 -7.57 15.31
C ASN A 138 2.11 -7.56 13.99
N ALA A 139 2.84 -7.50 12.87
CA ALA A 139 2.27 -7.32 11.55
C ALA A 139 2.75 -8.41 10.58
N ILE A 140 1.79 -8.98 9.86
CA ILE A 140 2.01 -9.79 8.68
C ILE A 140 1.75 -8.90 7.47
N VAL A 141 2.80 -8.54 6.74
CA VAL A 141 2.73 -7.68 5.56
C VAL A 141 2.59 -8.57 4.32
N LEU A 142 1.63 -8.25 3.46
CA LEU A 142 1.35 -9.02 2.25
C LEU A 142 1.55 -8.15 1.01
N THR A 143 2.12 -8.75 -0.04
CA THR A 143 2.22 -8.12 -1.36
C THR A 143 1.31 -8.83 -2.37
N MET A 144 0.79 -8.09 -3.35
CA MET A 144 0.14 -8.66 -4.52
C MET A 144 0.66 -7.96 -5.77
N GLU A 145 1.09 -8.73 -6.76
CA GLU A 145 1.63 -8.20 -8.00
C GLU A 145 0.54 -7.47 -8.81
N MET A 146 0.93 -6.31 -9.34
CA MET A 146 0.23 -5.60 -10.39
C MET A 146 0.73 -6.10 -11.75
N ASP A 147 -0.20 -6.35 -12.66
CA ASP A 147 0.07 -6.86 -14.00
C ASP A 147 1.10 -6.00 -14.77
N ARG A 148 2.21 -6.64 -15.16
CA ARG A 148 3.34 -5.98 -15.79
C ARG A 148 2.97 -5.26 -17.09
N GLU A 149 2.28 -5.93 -18.00
CA GLU A 149 1.92 -5.37 -19.32
C GLU A 149 1.01 -4.16 -19.19
N LYS A 150 0.13 -4.16 -18.17
CA LYS A 150 -0.76 -3.02 -17.89
C LYS A 150 -0.01 -1.87 -17.19
N ILE A 151 1.05 -2.15 -16.43
CA ILE A 151 1.97 -1.10 -15.92
C ILE A 151 2.80 -0.50 -17.06
N GLU A 152 3.25 -1.29 -18.04
CA GLU A 152 4.01 -0.78 -19.21
C GLU A 152 3.19 0.20 -20.07
N GLN A 153 1.86 0.10 -20.01
CA GLN A 153 0.92 1.02 -20.64
C GLN A 153 0.67 2.31 -19.83
N ALA A 154 1.32 2.49 -18.67
CA ALA A 154 1.12 3.69 -17.87
C ALA A 154 1.60 4.97 -18.61
N PRO A 155 0.86 6.08 -18.51
CA PRO A 155 -0.45 6.22 -17.87
C PRO A 155 -1.59 5.78 -18.80
N SER A 156 -2.53 4.94 -18.32
CA SER A 156 -3.70 4.55 -19.12
C SER A 156 -4.90 4.11 -18.26
N ASP A 157 -6.08 4.09 -18.87
CA ASP A 157 -7.28 3.54 -18.23
C ASP A 157 -7.15 2.06 -17.88
N LYS A 158 -6.43 1.28 -18.70
CA LYS A 158 -6.15 -0.14 -18.43
C LYS A 158 -5.29 -0.30 -17.18
N THR A 159 -4.30 0.58 -17.00
CA THR A 159 -3.47 0.65 -15.80
C THR A 159 -4.34 0.94 -14.57
N ALA A 160 -5.20 1.96 -14.63
CA ALA A 160 -6.09 2.34 -13.52
C ALA A 160 -7.06 1.21 -13.13
N THR A 161 -7.70 0.60 -14.13
CA THR A 161 -8.65 -0.50 -13.94
C THR A 161 -7.96 -1.69 -13.25
N MET A 162 -6.74 -2.03 -13.68
CA MET A 162 -5.97 -3.11 -13.07
C MET A 162 -5.54 -2.79 -11.63
N ILE A 163 -5.12 -1.55 -11.36
CA ILE A 163 -4.78 -1.12 -10.01
C ILE A 163 -5.98 -1.28 -9.07
N MET A 164 -7.18 -0.84 -9.49
CA MET A 164 -8.40 -1.01 -8.69
C MET A 164 -8.80 -2.47 -8.50
N LYS A 165 -8.59 -3.32 -9.52
CA LYS A 165 -8.77 -4.77 -9.39
C LYS A 165 -7.82 -5.34 -8.34
N THR A 166 -6.54 -4.95 -8.37
CA THR A 166 -5.52 -5.42 -7.42
C THR A 166 -5.86 -5.00 -5.99
N TYR A 167 -6.33 -3.75 -5.78
CA TYR A 167 -6.84 -3.30 -4.48
C TYR A 167 -8.01 -4.13 -3.97
N ASP A 168 -8.99 -4.42 -4.83
CA ASP A 168 -10.17 -5.25 -4.49
C ASP A 168 -9.77 -6.68 -4.12
N GLU A 169 -8.86 -7.29 -4.88
CA GLU A 169 -8.41 -8.67 -4.65
C GLU A 169 -7.54 -8.79 -3.40
N LEU A 170 -6.58 -7.89 -3.21
CA LEU A 170 -5.74 -7.89 -2.01
C LEU A 170 -6.53 -7.57 -0.74
N GLY A 171 -7.52 -6.67 -0.81
CA GLY A 171 -8.42 -6.39 0.31
C GLY A 171 -9.25 -7.60 0.73
N LYS A 172 -9.74 -8.38 -0.23
CA LYS A 172 -10.42 -9.66 0.04
C LYS A 172 -9.48 -10.70 0.63
N ALA A 173 -8.27 -10.82 0.07
CA ALA A 173 -7.27 -11.76 0.55
C ALA A 173 -6.88 -11.45 2.01
N SER A 174 -6.61 -10.18 2.33
CA SER A 174 -6.30 -9.71 3.69
C SER A 174 -7.41 -10.05 4.69
N ASN A 175 -8.68 -9.81 4.33
CA ASN A 175 -9.82 -10.17 5.18
C ASN A 175 -9.95 -11.68 5.39
N LYS A 176 -9.74 -12.49 4.34
CA LYS A 176 -9.80 -13.97 4.41
C LYS A 176 -8.68 -14.55 5.27
N LEU A 177 -7.47 -14.03 5.13
CA LEU A 177 -6.31 -14.45 5.92
C LEU A 177 -6.46 -14.02 7.39
N THR A 178 -7.03 -12.83 7.63
CA THR A 178 -7.38 -12.39 8.99
C THR A 178 -8.42 -13.30 9.64
N GLU A 179 -9.43 -13.72 8.88
CA GLU A 179 -10.45 -14.68 9.34
C GLU A 179 -9.82 -16.03 9.67
N PHE A 180 -8.95 -16.55 8.81
CA PHE A 180 -8.16 -17.75 9.09
C PHE A 180 -7.38 -17.66 10.41
N ILE A 181 -6.68 -16.54 10.65
CA ILE A 181 -5.94 -16.33 11.91
C ILE A 181 -6.89 -16.38 13.13
N ARG A 182 -8.08 -15.76 13.04
CA ARG A 182 -9.07 -15.77 14.12
C ARG A 182 -9.68 -17.15 14.36
N GLU A 183 -9.98 -17.90 13.30
CA GLU A 183 -10.50 -19.26 13.38
C GLU A 183 -9.53 -20.22 14.08
N HIS A 184 -8.23 -19.92 14.06
CA HIS A 184 -7.21 -20.67 14.78
C HIS A 184 -6.95 -20.17 16.22
N GLY A 185 -7.72 -19.17 16.67
CA GLY A 185 -7.74 -18.71 18.05
C GLY A 185 -6.82 -17.53 18.37
N TYR A 186 -6.31 -16.81 17.37
CA TYR A 186 -5.47 -15.62 17.58
C TYR A 186 -6.26 -14.32 17.31
N SER A 187 -5.85 -13.22 17.95
CA SER A 187 -6.37 -11.89 17.63
C SER A 187 -5.75 -11.42 16.31
N ALA A 188 -6.59 -10.87 15.42
CA ALA A 188 -6.16 -10.31 14.15
C ALA A 188 -7.04 -9.13 13.69
N GLN A 189 -6.44 -8.18 12.98
CA GLN A 189 -7.11 -7.07 12.31
C GLN A 189 -6.54 -6.89 10.91
N ALA A 190 -7.39 -6.93 9.89
CA ALA A 190 -6.98 -6.58 8.53
C ALA A 190 -6.78 -5.06 8.42
N GLY A 191 -5.72 -4.63 7.76
CA GLY A 191 -5.55 -3.28 7.25
C GLY A 191 -5.78 -3.26 5.74
N HIS A 192 -6.84 -2.62 5.26
CA HIS A 192 -7.16 -2.64 3.83
C HIS A 192 -6.06 -1.92 3.00
N PRO A 193 -5.67 -2.45 1.81
CA PRO A 193 -4.59 -1.86 1.00
C PRO A 193 -4.90 -0.44 0.50
N LEU A 194 -6.17 -0.09 0.33
CA LEU A 194 -6.64 1.27 0.05
C LEU A 194 -7.18 1.90 1.33
N GLY A 195 -6.59 3.01 1.77
CA GLY A 195 -7.03 3.72 2.98
C GLY A 195 -6.62 3.03 4.29
N GLY A 196 -5.51 2.28 4.30
CA GLY A 196 -5.02 1.63 5.51
C GLY A 196 -4.72 2.60 6.67
N LEU A 197 -4.66 2.05 7.88
CA LEU A 197 -4.39 2.79 9.14
C LEU A 197 -2.89 3.03 9.41
N VAL A 198 -2.03 2.42 8.61
CA VAL A 198 -0.56 2.41 8.79
C VAL A 198 0.13 2.74 7.47
N LEU A 199 1.29 3.39 7.55
CA LEU A 199 2.15 3.65 6.41
C LEU A 199 2.87 2.36 5.97
N TYR A 200 2.34 1.70 4.94
CA TYR A 200 2.79 0.37 4.52
C TYR A 200 4.20 0.26 3.91
N PRO A 201 4.70 1.18 3.07
CA PRO A 201 6.03 1.02 2.48
C PRO A 201 7.18 0.84 3.50
N PRO A 202 7.27 1.61 4.60
CA PRO A 202 8.25 1.35 5.65
C PRO A 202 7.98 0.09 6.45
N LEU A 203 6.71 -0.27 6.67
CA LEU A 203 6.39 -1.53 7.33
C LEU A 203 6.85 -2.74 6.48
N ALA A 204 6.70 -2.69 5.16
CA ALA A 204 7.17 -3.72 4.24
C ALA A 204 8.71 -3.81 4.18
N GLU A 205 9.41 -2.69 4.34
CA GLU A 205 10.87 -2.67 4.48
C GLU A 205 11.30 -3.31 5.82
N SER A 206 10.61 -3.03 6.92
CA SER A 206 10.85 -3.69 8.21
C SER A 206 10.55 -5.20 8.17
N ALA A 207 9.61 -5.62 7.32
CA ALA A 207 9.25 -7.02 7.11
C ALA A 207 10.16 -7.76 6.10
N ASP A 208 11.27 -7.15 5.68
CA ASP A 208 12.22 -7.68 4.69
C ASP A 208 11.56 -8.15 3.38
N LEU A 209 10.56 -7.41 2.89
CA LEU A 209 9.91 -7.69 1.60
C LEU A 209 10.58 -6.97 0.41
N GLY A 210 11.55 -6.11 0.68
CA GLY A 210 12.19 -5.25 -0.28
C GLY A 210 12.73 -3.98 0.38
N TYR A 211 13.07 -2.99 -0.42
CA TYR A 211 13.58 -1.71 0.08
C TYR A 211 12.94 -0.53 -0.66
N ARG A 212 12.71 0.60 0.00
CA ARG A 212 12.07 1.77 -0.64
C ARG A 212 13.00 2.43 -1.66
N GLY A 213 12.50 2.66 -2.87
CA GLY A 213 13.19 3.47 -3.87
C GLY A 213 12.91 4.97 -3.73
N LYS A 214 13.60 5.81 -4.52
CA LYS A 214 13.32 7.28 -4.57
C LYS A 214 11.87 7.60 -4.92
N HIS A 215 11.15 6.74 -5.64
CA HIS A 215 9.71 6.95 -5.89
C HIS A 215 8.82 6.69 -4.65
N GLY A 216 9.38 6.37 -3.49
CA GLY A 216 8.66 6.20 -2.22
C GLY A 216 7.87 4.90 -2.07
N LEU A 217 8.03 3.95 -3.02
CA LEU A 217 7.36 2.64 -2.99
C LEU A 217 8.40 1.56 -2.70
N ILE A 218 7.93 0.44 -2.14
CA ILE A 218 8.77 -0.74 -1.93
C ILE A 218 9.21 -1.32 -3.28
N ILE A 219 10.47 -1.70 -3.41
CA ILE A 219 11.03 -2.47 -4.52
C ILE A 219 11.24 -3.89 -4.01
N THR A 220 10.36 -4.80 -4.42
CA THR A 220 10.45 -6.24 -4.10
C THR A 220 11.41 -6.96 -5.06
N PRO A 221 12.01 -8.10 -4.66
CA PRO A 221 12.99 -8.80 -5.49
C PRO A 221 12.45 -9.31 -6.83
N GLU A 222 11.24 -9.89 -6.78
CA GLU A 222 10.61 -10.54 -7.94
C GLU A 222 9.80 -9.57 -8.81
N HIS A 223 9.12 -8.61 -8.19
CA HIS A 223 8.14 -7.76 -8.88
C HIS A 223 8.53 -6.28 -8.94
N GLY A 224 9.68 -5.91 -8.36
CA GLY A 224 10.06 -4.51 -8.20
C GLY A 224 8.98 -3.74 -7.45
N SER A 225 8.65 -2.54 -7.94
CA SER A 225 7.59 -1.70 -7.37
C SER A 225 6.19 -2.02 -7.88
N ARG A 226 6.04 -3.07 -8.69
CA ARG A 226 4.73 -3.50 -9.25
C ARG A 226 3.94 -4.32 -8.23
N VAL A 227 3.86 -3.88 -6.98
CA VAL A 227 3.06 -4.55 -5.94
C VAL A 227 2.16 -3.57 -5.21
N ARG A 228 1.04 -4.09 -4.70
CA ARG A 228 0.26 -3.42 -3.65
C ARG A 228 0.52 -4.08 -2.30
N LEU A 229 0.34 -3.30 -1.24
CA LEU A 229 0.64 -3.70 0.13
C LEU A 229 -0.62 -3.64 0.99
N THR A 230 -0.71 -4.59 1.91
CA THR A 230 -1.67 -4.64 3.03
C THR A 230 -0.92 -5.21 4.23
N ALA A 231 -1.48 -5.05 5.43
CA ALA A 231 -0.96 -5.70 6.62
C ALA A 231 -2.10 -6.31 7.42
N ILE A 232 -1.80 -7.38 8.15
CA ILE A 232 -2.67 -7.96 9.18
C ILE A 232 -1.97 -7.78 10.51
N TYR A 233 -2.64 -7.13 11.46
CA TYR A 233 -2.11 -6.88 12.80
C TYR A 233 -2.60 -7.95 13.76
N THR A 234 -1.70 -8.71 14.36
CA THR A 234 -2.01 -9.88 15.18
C THR A 234 -1.24 -9.88 16.50
N ASN A 235 -1.76 -10.58 17.51
CA ASN A 235 -1.09 -10.75 18.80
C ASN A 235 -0.07 -11.90 18.82
N ILE A 236 0.11 -12.64 17.72
CA ILE A 236 1.07 -13.76 17.65
C ILE A 236 2.49 -13.26 17.90
N GLN A 237 3.17 -13.81 18.91
CA GLN A 237 4.49 -13.35 19.40
C GLN A 237 5.68 -14.07 18.75
N ASN A 238 5.50 -15.30 18.28
CA ASN A 238 6.55 -16.12 17.67
C ASN A 238 6.47 -16.18 16.13
N LEU A 239 6.05 -15.09 15.49
CA LEU A 239 6.21 -14.93 14.04
C LEU A 239 7.70 -14.83 13.69
N PRO A 240 8.13 -15.26 12.49
CA PRO A 240 9.53 -15.21 12.06
C PRO A 240 9.90 -13.78 11.64
N PHE A 241 10.00 -12.88 12.62
CA PHE A 241 10.31 -11.47 12.39
C PHE A 241 11.67 -11.30 11.71
N ALA A 242 11.73 -10.41 10.72
CA ALA A 242 12.99 -10.07 10.09
C ALA A 242 13.94 -9.37 11.08
N GLU A 243 15.17 -9.88 11.21
CA GLU A 243 16.20 -9.25 12.04
C GLU A 243 16.85 -8.05 11.35
N LYS A 244 17.02 -8.14 10.02
CA LYS A 244 17.64 -7.12 9.18
C LYS A 244 17.04 -7.16 7.79
N ASN A 245 17.08 -6.03 7.10
CA ASN A 245 16.68 -5.95 5.70
C ASN A 245 17.86 -6.33 4.79
N GLN A 246 17.68 -7.30 3.90
CA GLN A 246 18.75 -7.79 2.99
C GLN A 246 18.83 -7.02 1.66
N TYR A 247 17.89 -6.10 1.40
CA TYR A 247 17.73 -5.40 0.13
C TYR A 247 18.23 -3.94 0.15
N THR A 248 19.01 -3.55 1.17
CA THR A 248 19.54 -2.18 1.34
C THR A 248 20.32 -1.66 0.12
N LYS A 249 20.93 -2.54 -0.68
CA LYS A 249 21.60 -2.20 -1.95
C LYS A 249 20.72 -1.51 -3.00
N VAL A 250 19.39 -1.60 -2.86
CA VAL A 250 18.47 -0.79 -3.69
C VAL A 250 18.74 0.71 -3.52
N GLN A 251 19.15 1.14 -2.32
CA GLN A 251 19.52 2.53 -2.06
C GLN A 251 20.70 2.96 -2.91
N GLU A 252 21.81 2.22 -2.87
CA GLU A 252 23.02 2.47 -3.67
C GLU A 252 22.71 2.50 -5.17
N PHE A 253 21.84 1.58 -5.64
CA PHE A 253 21.38 1.60 -7.02
C PHE A 253 20.61 2.88 -7.35
N CYS A 254 19.68 3.27 -6.47
CA CYS A 254 18.86 4.46 -6.66
C CYS A 254 19.68 5.75 -6.67
N GLU A 255 20.81 5.79 -5.96
CA GLU A 255 21.77 6.90 -5.93
C GLU A 255 22.49 7.12 -7.27
N LYS A 256 22.42 6.16 -8.20
CA LYS A 256 22.98 6.30 -9.57
C LYS A 256 21.91 6.35 -10.66
N CYS A 257 20.74 5.77 -10.43
CA CYS A 257 19.71 5.60 -11.44
C CYS A 257 18.94 6.87 -11.81
N PHE A 258 18.24 7.51 -10.86
CA PHE A 258 17.40 8.71 -11.09
C PHE A 258 16.34 8.61 -12.23
N ARG A 259 16.07 7.45 -12.84
CA ARG A 259 15.07 7.34 -13.92
C ARG A 259 13.68 7.84 -13.53
N CYS A 260 13.18 7.41 -12.37
CA CYS A 260 11.88 7.85 -11.87
C CYS A 260 11.83 9.36 -11.62
N VAL A 261 12.95 9.98 -11.21
CA VAL A 261 13.10 11.43 -11.06
C VAL A 261 12.97 12.12 -12.43
N ARG A 262 13.75 11.68 -13.43
CA ARG A 262 13.75 12.25 -14.79
C ARG A 262 12.42 12.10 -15.51
N LYS A 263 11.69 11.00 -15.26
CA LYS A 263 10.45 10.66 -15.98
C LYS A 263 9.18 11.11 -15.27
N CYS A 264 9.27 11.64 -14.04
CA CYS A 264 8.08 12.08 -13.31
C CYS A 264 7.46 13.32 -13.97
N PRO A 265 6.26 13.24 -14.56
CA PRO A 265 5.62 14.39 -15.23
C PRO A 265 5.28 15.54 -14.29
N GLY A 266 5.08 15.26 -13.00
CA GLY A 266 4.79 16.27 -11.99
C GLY A 266 6.04 16.88 -11.35
N PHE A 267 7.25 16.44 -11.71
CA PHE A 267 8.48 16.79 -10.99
C PHE A 267 8.34 16.58 -9.47
N ALA A 268 7.63 15.51 -9.10
CA ALA A 268 7.24 15.24 -7.73
C ALA A 268 8.30 14.43 -6.97
N ILE A 269 9.24 13.80 -7.67
CA ILE A 269 10.29 12.97 -7.09
C ILE A 269 11.59 13.77 -7.14
N ARG A 270 12.20 14.03 -5.98
CA ARG A 270 13.50 14.70 -5.85
C ARG A 270 14.64 13.70 -5.87
N ASP A 271 15.79 14.16 -6.36
CA ASP A 271 17.06 13.45 -6.32
C ASP A 271 17.64 13.41 -4.89
N TYR A 272 17.43 14.44 -4.09
CA TYR A 272 17.78 14.50 -2.67
C TYR A 272 16.64 14.08 -1.73
N PRO A 273 16.94 13.54 -0.53
CA PRO A 273 15.92 13.19 0.45
C PRO A 273 15.35 14.46 1.12
N ILE A 274 14.07 14.40 1.43
CA ILE A 274 13.31 15.38 2.19
C ILE A 274 12.96 14.73 3.51
N GLN A 275 13.34 15.35 4.61
CA GLN A 275 12.88 14.97 5.93
C GLN A 275 11.52 15.61 6.19
N ASN A 276 10.50 14.78 6.39
CA ASN A 276 9.19 15.25 6.82
C ASN A 276 9.24 15.72 8.29
N GLU A 277 8.23 16.46 8.73
CA GLU A 277 8.08 16.91 10.12
C GLU A 277 8.16 15.76 11.14
N ASN A 278 7.72 14.56 10.75
CA ASN A 278 7.81 13.35 11.56
C ASN A 278 9.20 12.67 11.55
N GLY A 279 10.20 13.25 10.91
CA GLY A 279 11.54 12.68 10.76
C GLY A 279 11.67 11.53 9.76
N LEU A 280 10.59 11.05 9.13
CA LEU A 280 10.67 10.08 8.05
C LEU A 280 11.21 10.73 6.78
N LEU A 281 12.14 10.04 6.11
CA LEU A 281 12.68 10.47 4.83
C LEU A 281 11.75 10.08 3.68
N THR A 282 11.53 11.01 2.77
CA THR A 282 10.84 10.81 1.50
C THR A 282 11.59 11.54 0.40
N HIS A 283 11.35 11.18 -0.85
CA HIS A 283 11.78 11.99 -2.00
C HIS A 283 10.57 12.63 -2.70
N ILE A 284 9.36 12.43 -2.16
CA ILE A 284 8.10 12.74 -2.84
C ILE A 284 7.48 14.02 -2.31
N ILE A 285 7.11 14.91 -3.23
CA ILE A 285 6.27 16.07 -2.97
C ILE A 285 4.85 15.75 -3.43
N ASN A 286 3.97 15.40 -2.49
CA ASN A 286 2.60 14.95 -2.80
C ASN A 286 1.80 15.99 -3.59
N LYS A 287 1.92 17.29 -3.25
CA LYS A 287 1.25 18.39 -3.98
C LYS A 287 1.60 18.46 -5.47
N ASN A 288 2.74 17.92 -5.87
CA ASN A 288 3.18 17.84 -7.27
C ASN A 288 2.70 16.54 -7.94
N CYS A 289 2.65 15.43 -7.18
CA CYS A 289 2.23 14.12 -7.68
C CYS A 289 0.71 14.07 -7.92
N PHE A 290 -0.07 14.58 -6.97
CA PHE A 290 -1.51 14.37 -6.91
C PHE A 290 -2.29 14.98 -8.08
N PRO A 291 -2.01 16.21 -8.55
CA PRO A 291 -2.61 16.75 -9.78
C PRO A 291 -2.47 15.81 -10.97
N VAL A 292 -1.26 15.30 -11.21
CA VAL A 292 -1.00 14.40 -12.34
C VAL A 292 -1.65 13.04 -12.10
N PHE A 293 -1.66 12.54 -10.86
CA PHE A 293 -2.35 11.31 -10.50
C PHE A 293 -3.85 11.36 -10.89
N LEU A 294 -4.54 12.47 -10.61
CA LEU A 294 -5.96 12.64 -10.96
C LEU A 294 -6.19 12.75 -12.47
N GLU A 295 -5.33 13.50 -13.16
CA GLU A 295 -5.45 13.74 -14.60
C GLU A 295 -5.03 12.54 -15.45
N TYR A 296 -4.10 11.70 -14.97
CA TYR A 296 -3.44 10.67 -15.78
C TYR A 296 -3.85 9.26 -15.36
N HIS A 297 -5.14 9.05 -15.02
CA HIS A 297 -5.68 7.74 -14.68
C HIS A 297 -4.90 7.04 -13.54
N GLY A 298 -4.49 7.78 -12.52
CA GLY A 298 -3.65 7.24 -11.44
C GLY A 298 -2.14 7.23 -11.74
N CYS A 299 -1.72 7.83 -12.86
CA CYS A 299 -0.33 7.95 -13.33
C CYS A 299 0.40 6.60 -13.41
N SER A 300 1.31 6.31 -12.47
CA SER A 300 2.18 5.12 -12.41
C SER A 300 3.39 5.09 -13.35
N ILE A 301 3.80 6.23 -13.92
CA ILE A 301 5.01 6.32 -14.76
C ILE A 301 6.28 5.94 -13.98
N CYS A 302 6.40 6.33 -12.71
CA CYS A 302 7.56 5.96 -11.90
C CYS A 302 7.69 4.44 -11.68
N LEU A 303 6.57 3.69 -11.67
CA LEU A 303 6.62 2.23 -11.65
C LEU A 303 7.07 1.69 -13.00
N LYS A 304 6.48 2.17 -14.10
CA LYS A 304 6.82 1.77 -15.48
C LYS A 304 8.32 1.95 -15.79
N GLU A 305 8.87 3.08 -15.38
CA GLU A 305 10.25 3.48 -15.69
C GLU A 305 11.29 2.93 -14.70
N CYS A 306 10.85 2.33 -13.59
CA CYS A 306 11.76 1.73 -12.63
C CYS A 306 12.42 0.47 -13.24
N PRO A 307 13.76 0.34 -13.21
CA PRO A 307 14.44 -0.82 -13.80
C PRO A 307 14.03 -2.14 -13.14
N PHE A 308 13.80 -2.12 -11.82
CA PHE A 308 13.29 -3.26 -11.06
C PHE A 308 11.89 -3.70 -11.50
N SER A 309 11.14 -2.83 -12.19
CA SER A 309 9.86 -3.19 -12.79
C SER A 309 10.00 -3.94 -14.12
N ARG A 310 11.21 -4.12 -14.66
CA ARG A 310 11.45 -4.81 -15.94
C ARG A 310 12.42 -5.97 -15.80
N VAL A 311 13.35 -5.87 -14.86
CA VAL A 311 14.42 -6.83 -14.62
C VAL A 311 14.41 -7.24 -13.15
N LYS A 312 14.54 -8.54 -12.89
CA LYS A 312 14.60 -9.10 -11.53
C LYS A 312 15.76 -8.50 -10.74
N TYR A 313 15.56 -8.36 -9.43
CA TYR A 313 16.56 -7.80 -8.52
C TYR A 313 17.92 -8.48 -8.62
N SER A 314 17.97 -9.81 -8.61
CA SER A 314 19.21 -10.58 -8.67
C SER A 314 20.06 -10.26 -9.91
N LYS A 315 19.41 -10.11 -11.07
CA LYS A 315 20.07 -9.75 -12.33
C LYS A 315 20.58 -8.30 -12.32
N LEU A 316 19.76 -7.36 -11.84
CA LEU A 316 20.19 -5.95 -11.71
C LEU A 316 21.33 -5.78 -10.72
N MET A 317 21.28 -6.46 -9.57
CA MET A 317 22.37 -6.39 -8.58
C MET A 317 23.66 -7.01 -9.11
N LYS A 318 23.58 -8.10 -9.88
CA LYS A 318 24.76 -8.65 -10.57
C LYS A 318 25.38 -7.60 -11.49
N GLN A 319 24.59 -7.00 -12.37
CA GLN A 319 25.06 -5.96 -13.30
C GLN A 319 25.59 -4.70 -12.60
N PHE A 320 24.93 -4.29 -11.50
CA PHE A 320 25.35 -3.16 -10.69
C PHE A 320 26.72 -3.39 -10.04
N ASN A 321 26.91 -4.56 -9.43
CA ASN A 321 28.15 -4.93 -8.76
C ASN A 321 29.32 -5.08 -9.75
N THR A 322 29.05 -5.51 -10.99
CA THR A 322 30.07 -5.66 -12.05
C THR A 322 30.25 -4.42 -12.92
N GLN A 323 29.63 -3.28 -12.57
CA GLN A 323 29.65 -2.03 -13.35
C GLN A 323 29.24 -2.22 -14.82
N SER A 324 28.41 -3.22 -15.09
CA SER A 324 27.95 -3.59 -16.43
C SER A 324 26.46 -3.31 -16.58
N LEU A 325 26.00 -2.21 -15.99
CA LEU A 325 24.62 -1.76 -16.14
C LEU A 325 24.38 -1.32 -17.57
N ASP A 326 23.30 -1.80 -18.14
CA ASP A 326 22.80 -1.33 -19.43
C ASP A 326 22.46 0.17 -19.32
N PRO A 327 23.11 1.07 -20.08
CA PRO A 327 22.81 2.50 -20.05
C PRO A 327 21.33 2.81 -20.33
N ASP A 328 20.65 1.96 -21.12
CA ASP A 328 19.22 2.12 -21.41
C ASP A 328 18.31 1.71 -20.25
N LEU A 329 18.86 1.08 -19.21
CA LEU A 329 18.19 0.74 -17.95
C LEU A 329 18.48 1.70 -16.80
N VAL A 330 19.42 2.65 -16.93
CA VAL A 330 19.79 3.56 -15.83
C VAL A 330 19.45 5.01 -16.18
#